data_AF-A0AAU4IQ67-F1
#
_entry.id   AF-A0AAU4IQ67-F1
#
_cell.length_a   1.000
_cell.length_b   1.000
_cell.length_c   1.000
_cell.angle_alpha   90.00
_cell.angle_beta   90.00
_cell.angle_gamma   90.00
#
_symmetry.space_group_name_H-M   'P 1'
#
loop_
_entity.id
_entity.type
_entity.pdbx_description
1 polymer ?
#
loop_
_entity_poly.entity_id
_entity_poly.type
_entity_poly.pdbx_seq_one_letter_code
_entity_poly.pdbx_strand_id
1 'polypeptide(L)'
;MSNNLAALAAAMAEPSCWGLPPDHCVTLSNPTTAEMTMAAVRSAAEQARDTVLVYFAGHGLVDPENDLYLAMPQSRSQQVETGLPYRWLRQALLTSRAERCVVLLDCCYSGRALGSMAGDPADLADQASVEGTFLLAAAAETRTALAPPGEPFTAFTGELLDILRRGIPHGPELLEFGALYRHMRINLAAKGRPAPQARDRNTGAQLALGRNSAYLPAAGSAPTTARDNPTAGRSWPSPSGIRTVEGFFKALSDVRVTSGLTHQMVSLRSGGRVSAGTVSRLLNRGNLPKTWQTTGAYLSVCGVPETQVAEWQAVWMRLLAETTVEAAAVRPSNSRPSQKRSSTLLERWAGRASRRNGRS
;
A
#
# COMPACT_ATOMS: atom_id res chain seq x y z
N MET A 1 -19.65 11.29 -15.88
CA MET A 1 -18.25 10.90 -15.57
C MET A 1 -17.22 11.77 -16.27
N SER A 2 -17.44 12.19 -17.53
CA SER A 2 -16.55 13.16 -18.21
C SER A 2 -16.30 14.44 -17.38
N ASN A 3 -17.32 14.95 -16.69
CA ASN A 3 -17.20 16.10 -15.78
C ASN A 3 -16.20 15.87 -14.65
N ASN A 4 -16.06 14.64 -14.14
CA ASN A 4 -15.09 14.32 -13.10
C ASN A 4 -13.66 14.50 -13.61
N LEU A 5 -13.38 13.97 -14.81
CA LEU A 5 -12.06 14.05 -15.44
C LEU A 5 -11.66 15.50 -15.66
N ALA A 6 -12.54 16.29 -16.30
CA ALA A 6 -12.27 17.69 -16.59
C ALA A 6 -12.06 18.51 -15.30
N ALA A 7 -12.89 18.31 -14.28
CA ALA A 7 -12.78 19.05 -13.02
C ALA A 7 -11.53 18.67 -12.22
N LEU A 8 -11.14 17.38 -12.20
CA LEU A 8 -9.91 16.96 -11.54
C LEU A 8 -8.67 17.45 -12.28
N ALA A 9 -8.65 17.37 -13.62
CA ALA A 9 -7.56 17.91 -14.43
C ALA A 9 -7.39 19.42 -14.19
N ALA A 10 -8.48 20.18 -14.16
CA ALA A 10 -8.45 21.60 -13.82
C ALA A 10 -7.89 21.84 -12.41
N ALA A 11 -8.33 21.06 -11.41
CA ALA A 11 -7.81 21.18 -10.06
C ALA A 11 -6.30 20.87 -9.97
N MET A 12 -5.80 19.89 -10.73
CA MET A 12 -4.36 19.54 -10.74
C MET A 12 -3.48 20.60 -11.41
N ALA A 13 -4.05 21.40 -12.32
CA ALA A 13 -3.37 22.52 -12.97
C ALA A 13 -3.26 23.77 -12.05
N GLU A 14 -4.07 23.85 -10.99
CA GLU A 14 -4.02 24.98 -10.06
C GLU A 14 -2.72 24.99 -9.23
N PRO A 15 -2.12 26.17 -8.98
CA PRO A 15 -0.91 26.30 -8.15
C PRO A 15 -1.08 25.86 -6.70
N SER A 16 -2.32 25.83 -6.19
CA SER A 16 -2.64 25.31 -4.85
C SER A 16 -2.53 23.79 -4.77
N CYS A 17 -2.61 23.11 -5.92
CA CYS A 17 -2.38 21.69 -6.07
C CYS A 17 -0.96 21.45 -6.62
N TRP A 18 -0.80 20.62 -7.64
CA TRP A 18 0.49 20.34 -8.26
C TRP A 18 0.94 21.39 -9.27
N GLY A 19 0.05 22.27 -9.74
CA GLY A 19 0.38 23.22 -10.81
C GLY A 19 0.86 22.52 -12.09
N LEU A 20 0.27 21.38 -12.43
CA LEU A 20 0.73 20.57 -13.57
C LEU A 20 0.64 21.38 -14.87
N PRO A 21 1.74 21.46 -15.66
CA PRO A 21 1.66 21.95 -17.03
C PRO A 21 0.65 21.13 -17.84
N PRO A 22 -0.05 21.74 -18.81
CA PRO A 22 -1.01 21.01 -19.66
C PRO A 22 -0.41 19.77 -20.32
N ASP A 23 0.86 19.84 -20.75
CA ASP A 23 1.57 18.73 -21.40
C ASP A 23 1.83 17.54 -20.47
N HIS A 24 1.72 17.74 -19.14
CA HIS A 24 1.89 16.69 -18.13
C HIS A 24 0.54 16.16 -17.59
N CYS A 25 -0.58 16.53 -18.21
CA CYS A 25 -1.92 16.09 -17.80
C CYS A 25 -2.74 15.61 -19.01
N VAL A 26 -2.68 14.31 -19.29
CA VAL A 26 -3.47 13.70 -20.37
C VAL A 26 -4.83 13.27 -19.87
N THR A 27 -5.91 13.78 -20.48
CA THR A 27 -7.28 13.38 -20.18
C THR A 27 -7.85 12.53 -21.30
N LEU A 28 -8.26 11.29 -20.98
CA LEU A 28 -8.92 10.38 -21.92
C LEU A 28 -10.39 10.20 -21.54
N SER A 29 -11.29 10.86 -22.26
CA SER A 29 -12.74 10.69 -22.08
C SER A 29 -13.26 9.63 -23.05
N ASN A 30 -13.87 8.57 -22.51
CA ASN A 30 -14.47 7.47 -23.28
C ASN A 30 -13.51 6.85 -24.33
N PRO A 31 -12.32 6.37 -23.93
CA PRO A 31 -11.38 5.76 -24.87
C PRO A 31 -12.02 4.55 -25.55
N THR A 32 -11.80 4.40 -26.86
CA THR A 32 -12.43 3.32 -27.65
C THR A 32 -11.69 1.99 -27.54
N THR A 33 -10.40 2.01 -27.16
CA THR A 33 -9.57 0.80 -27.05
C THR A 33 -8.68 0.79 -25.81
N ALA A 34 -8.35 -0.42 -25.35
CA ALA A 34 -7.45 -0.63 -24.22
C ALA A 34 -6.02 -0.21 -24.59
N GLU A 35 -5.62 -0.43 -25.85
CA GLU A 35 -4.32 -0.04 -26.40
C GLU A 35 -4.09 1.46 -26.32
N MET A 36 -5.09 2.26 -26.71
CA MET A 36 -5.02 3.72 -26.64
C MET A 36 -4.84 4.19 -25.19
N THR A 37 -5.61 3.61 -24.27
CA THR A 37 -5.52 3.94 -22.84
C THR A 37 -4.15 3.56 -22.27
N MET A 38 -3.67 2.35 -22.58
CA MET A 38 -2.38 1.88 -22.10
C MET A 38 -1.20 2.62 -22.74
N ALA A 39 -1.31 3.08 -23.99
CA ALA A 39 -0.28 3.91 -24.62
C ALA A 39 -0.09 5.23 -23.86
N ALA A 40 -1.18 5.90 -23.50
CA ALA A 40 -1.11 7.13 -22.69
C ALA A 40 -0.52 6.88 -21.31
N VAL A 41 -0.95 5.81 -20.62
CA VAL A 41 -0.42 5.44 -19.30
C VAL A 41 1.07 5.14 -19.38
N ARG A 42 1.52 4.34 -20.35
CA ARG A 42 2.94 4.00 -20.53
C ARG A 42 3.77 5.23 -20.83
N SER A 43 3.28 6.11 -21.71
CA SER A 43 3.94 7.36 -22.02
C SER A 43 4.12 8.24 -20.78
N ALA A 44 3.06 8.41 -19.98
CA ALA A 44 3.15 9.14 -18.71
C ALA A 44 4.13 8.49 -17.72
N ALA A 45 4.09 7.15 -17.61
CA ALA A 45 4.97 6.38 -16.73
C ALA A 45 6.45 6.42 -17.15
N GLU A 46 6.75 6.62 -18.44
CA GLU A 46 8.12 6.77 -18.96
C GLU A 46 8.66 8.19 -18.81
N GLN A 47 7.79 9.19 -18.89
CA GLN A 47 8.15 10.61 -18.79
C GLN A 47 8.29 11.07 -17.33
N ALA A 48 7.39 10.62 -16.46
CA ALA A 48 7.39 11.00 -15.05
C ALA A 48 8.67 10.53 -14.34
N ARG A 49 9.28 11.43 -13.58
CA ARG A 49 10.46 11.16 -12.75
C ARG A 49 10.15 11.18 -11.27
N ASP A 50 9.38 12.17 -10.82
CA ASP A 50 8.99 12.26 -9.42
C ASP A 50 7.74 11.42 -9.15
N THR A 51 6.61 11.80 -9.75
CA THR A 51 5.31 11.18 -9.44
C THR A 51 4.49 10.97 -10.72
N VAL A 52 3.84 9.81 -10.82
CA VAL A 52 2.78 9.55 -11.80
C VAL A 52 1.46 9.30 -11.08
N LEU A 53 0.39 9.97 -11.52
CA LEU A 53 -0.97 9.80 -11.01
C LEU A 53 -1.87 9.28 -12.12
N VAL A 54 -2.54 8.16 -11.87
CA VAL A 54 -3.60 7.66 -12.72
C VAL A 54 -4.92 7.81 -11.98
N TYR A 55 -5.82 8.63 -12.52
CA TYR A 55 -7.20 8.71 -12.06
C TYR A 55 -8.12 8.05 -13.08
N PHE A 56 -8.99 7.16 -12.60
CA PHE A 56 -10.01 6.49 -13.41
C PHE A 56 -11.39 6.74 -12.80
N ALA A 57 -12.35 7.16 -13.63
CA ALA A 57 -13.75 7.32 -13.27
C ALA A 57 -14.61 6.44 -14.18
N GLY A 58 -15.27 5.43 -13.64
CA GLY A 58 -15.91 4.42 -14.48
C GLY A 58 -16.57 3.29 -13.73
N HIS A 59 -16.86 2.21 -14.45
CA HIS A 59 -17.31 0.96 -13.84
C HIS A 59 -16.14 0.00 -13.65
N GLY A 60 -16.04 -0.58 -12.46
CA GLY A 60 -15.16 -1.71 -12.19
C GLY A 60 -15.94 -3.01 -12.39
N LEU A 61 -15.37 -3.91 -13.18
CA LEU A 61 -15.90 -5.24 -13.42
C LEU A 61 -14.88 -6.26 -12.91
N VAL A 62 -15.35 -7.44 -12.52
CA VAL A 62 -14.49 -8.55 -12.13
C VAL A 62 -14.80 -9.76 -13.00
N ASP A 63 -13.77 -10.54 -13.29
CA ASP A 63 -13.89 -11.76 -14.07
C ASP A 63 -14.16 -12.98 -13.16
N PRO A 64 -14.39 -14.18 -13.73
CA PRO A 64 -14.59 -15.40 -12.93
C PRO A 64 -13.41 -15.75 -12.01
N GLU A 65 -12.20 -15.30 -12.33
CA GLU A 65 -10.98 -15.44 -11.54
C GLU A 65 -10.83 -14.37 -10.45
N ASN A 66 -11.83 -13.49 -10.30
CA ASN A 66 -11.88 -12.32 -9.41
C ASN A 66 -10.88 -11.21 -9.77
N ASP A 67 -10.28 -11.20 -10.96
CA ASP A 67 -9.39 -10.13 -11.39
C ASP A 67 -10.19 -8.88 -11.81
N LEU A 68 -9.73 -7.71 -11.36
CA LEU A 68 -10.32 -6.42 -11.71
C LEU A 68 -10.02 -6.02 -13.17
N TYR A 69 -11.05 -5.64 -13.91
CA TYR A 69 -10.93 -4.91 -15.17
C TYR A 69 -11.80 -3.65 -15.18
N LEU A 70 -11.26 -2.61 -15.79
CA LEU A 70 -11.88 -1.29 -15.90
C LEU A 70 -12.76 -1.26 -17.15
N ALA A 71 -14.04 -0.97 -16.97
CA ALA A 71 -14.97 -0.88 -18.09
C ALA A 71 -14.64 0.31 -18.99
N MET A 72 -14.65 0.03 -20.29
CA MET A 72 -14.59 0.99 -21.38
C MET A 72 -15.99 1.17 -21.98
N PRO A 73 -16.23 2.16 -22.86
CA PRO A 73 -17.56 2.45 -23.41
C PRO A 73 -18.24 1.28 -24.11
N GLN A 74 -17.46 0.36 -24.68
CA GLN A 74 -17.97 -0.83 -25.39
C GLN A 74 -17.85 -2.12 -24.57
N SER A 75 -17.47 -2.03 -23.28
CA SER A 75 -17.31 -3.21 -22.44
C SER A 75 -18.63 -3.93 -22.20
N ARG A 76 -18.57 -5.25 -22.24
CA ARG A 76 -19.69 -6.15 -21.99
C ARG A 76 -19.39 -6.95 -20.73
N SER A 77 -20.38 -7.08 -19.86
CA SER A 77 -20.26 -7.91 -18.64
C SER A 77 -19.89 -9.34 -19.03
N GLN A 78 -18.95 -9.95 -18.29
CA GLN A 78 -18.43 -11.31 -18.53
C GLN A 78 -17.62 -11.47 -19.84
N GLN A 79 -17.30 -10.40 -20.55
CA GLN A 79 -16.37 -10.41 -21.71
C GLN A 79 -15.14 -9.59 -21.38
N VAL A 80 -14.19 -10.21 -20.69
CA VAL A 80 -12.97 -9.57 -20.15
C VAL A 80 -12.14 -8.87 -21.22
N GLU A 81 -12.17 -9.39 -22.44
CA GLU A 81 -11.47 -8.88 -23.62
C GLU A 81 -11.98 -7.51 -24.08
N THR A 82 -13.18 -7.13 -23.65
CA THR A 82 -13.80 -5.85 -24.01
C THR A 82 -13.52 -4.73 -23.01
N GLY A 83 -12.84 -5.02 -21.91
CA GLY A 83 -12.42 -4.05 -20.89
C GLY A 83 -10.91 -3.88 -20.83
N LEU A 84 -10.45 -3.02 -19.92
CA LEU A 84 -9.03 -2.83 -19.65
C LEU A 84 -8.62 -3.61 -18.39
N PRO A 85 -7.83 -4.69 -18.50
CA PRO A 85 -7.36 -5.42 -17.32
C PRO A 85 -6.53 -4.51 -16.41
N TYR A 86 -6.90 -4.41 -15.13
CA TYR A 86 -6.18 -3.56 -14.17
C TYR A 86 -4.72 -4.00 -14.00
N ARG A 87 -4.46 -5.30 -14.14
CA ARG A 87 -3.10 -5.86 -14.14
C ARG A 87 -2.16 -5.20 -15.16
N TRP A 88 -2.67 -4.72 -16.30
CA TRP A 88 -1.87 -4.03 -17.30
C TRP A 88 -1.46 -2.63 -16.83
N LEU A 89 -2.40 -1.90 -16.22
CA LEU A 89 -2.12 -0.60 -15.59
C LEU A 89 -1.06 -0.77 -14.50
N ARG A 90 -1.26 -1.76 -13.62
CA ARG A 90 -0.33 -2.13 -12.55
C ARG A 90 1.07 -2.43 -13.10
N GLN A 91 1.18 -3.22 -14.16
CA GLN A 91 2.48 -3.57 -14.75
C GLN A 91 3.18 -2.34 -15.33
N ALA A 92 2.46 -1.45 -16.00
CA ALA A 92 3.05 -0.22 -16.55
C ALA A 92 3.59 0.70 -15.44
N LEU A 93 2.88 0.82 -14.33
CA LEU A 93 3.31 1.62 -13.18
C LEU A 93 4.50 1.00 -12.44
N LEU A 94 4.54 -0.33 -12.29
CA LEU A 94 5.69 -1.03 -11.69
C LEU A 94 6.99 -0.83 -12.45
N THR A 95 6.92 -0.65 -13.76
CA THR A 95 8.07 -0.41 -14.64
C THR A 95 8.29 1.07 -14.91
N SER A 96 7.55 1.96 -14.25
CA SER A 96 7.68 3.41 -14.40
C SER A 96 9.05 3.91 -13.95
N ARG A 97 9.47 5.05 -14.51
CA ARG A 97 10.63 5.81 -14.04
C ARG A 97 10.31 6.77 -12.89
N ALA A 98 9.04 6.89 -12.50
CA ALA A 98 8.60 7.74 -11.41
C ALA A 98 9.04 7.15 -10.05
N GLU A 99 9.49 8.00 -9.13
CA GLU A 99 9.75 7.62 -7.74
C GLU A 99 8.47 7.17 -7.03
N ARG A 100 7.33 7.75 -7.39
CA ARG A 100 6.03 7.51 -6.76
C ARG A 100 4.96 7.24 -7.81
N CYS A 101 4.19 6.18 -7.60
CA CYS A 101 3.00 5.90 -8.40
C CYS A 101 1.75 6.07 -7.54
N VAL A 102 0.71 6.69 -8.09
CA VAL A 102 -0.58 6.84 -7.41
C VAL A 102 -1.69 6.44 -8.36
N VAL A 103 -2.64 5.66 -7.83
CA VAL A 103 -3.84 5.26 -8.54
C VAL A 103 -5.05 5.68 -7.72
N LEU A 104 -5.92 6.47 -8.34
CA LEU A 104 -7.21 6.88 -7.79
C LEU A 104 -8.32 6.22 -8.62
N LEU A 105 -9.05 5.28 -8.02
CA LEU A 105 -10.13 4.54 -8.67
C LEU A 105 -11.49 5.02 -8.18
N ASP A 106 -12.11 5.92 -8.93
CA ASP A 106 -13.51 6.29 -8.76
C ASP A 106 -14.40 5.33 -9.57
N CYS A 107 -14.45 4.08 -9.13
CA CYS A 107 -15.27 3.07 -9.76
C CYS A 107 -16.02 2.23 -8.73
N CYS A 108 -17.29 1.95 -9.01
CA CYS A 108 -18.00 0.92 -8.24
C CYS A 108 -17.49 -0.45 -8.64
N TYR A 109 -17.11 -1.25 -7.65
CA TYR A 109 -17.10 -2.70 -7.79
C TYR A 109 -18.56 -3.16 -7.83
N SER A 110 -19.00 -3.76 -8.93
CA SER A 110 -20.31 -4.39 -8.94
C SER A 110 -20.28 -5.61 -8.03
N GLY A 111 -20.68 -5.44 -6.77
CA GLY A 111 -20.84 -6.52 -5.79
C GLY A 111 -21.84 -7.62 -6.20
N ARG A 112 -22.34 -7.62 -7.44
CA ARG A 112 -23.14 -8.70 -8.04
C ARG A 112 -22.31 -9.82 -8.66
N ALA A 113 -20.99 -9.70 -8.70
CA ALA A 113 -20.08 -10.81 -8.97
C ALA A 113 -19.71 -11.61 -7.70
N LEU A 114 -20.19 -11.21 -6.52
CA LEU A 114 -20.08 -11.94 -5.25
C LEU A 114 -21.15 -13.03 -5.13
N GLY A 115 -21.39 -13.74 -6.22
CA GLY A 115 -22.37 -14.82 -6.35
C GLY A 115 -21.73 -16.20 -6.25
N SER A 116 -20.75 -16.41 -5.37
CA SER A 116 -20.37 -17.69 -4.74
C SER A 116 -19.01 -17.52 -4.05
N MET A 117 -18.96 -17.71 -2.72
CA MET A 117 -17.78 -17.52 -1.87
C MET A 117 -17.20 -16.09 -1.91
N ALA A 118 -17.85 -15.17 -1.20
CA ALA A 118 -17.40 -13.79 -1.07
C ALA A 118 -16.00 -13.71 -0.43
N GLY A 119 -15.02 -13.29 -1.22
CA GLY A 119 -13.84 -12.59 -0.71
C GLY A 119 -14.25 -11.19 -0.24
N ASP A 120 -13.60 -10.70 0.81
CA ASP A 120 -13.85 -9.39 1.41
C ASP A 120 -13.53 -8.30 0.35
N PRO A 121 -14.27 -7.17 0.26
CA PRO A 121 -13.81 -5.98 -0.49
C PRO A 121 -12.34 -5.62 -0.24
N ALA A 122 -11.81 -5.98 0.93
CA ALA A 122 -10.39 -5.91 1.26
C ALA A 122 -9.46 -6.74 0.35
N ASP A 123 -9.91 -7.91 -0.13
CA ASP A 123 -9.15 -8.83 -0.99
C ASP A 123 -8.97 -8.26 -2.41
N LEU A 124 -9.97 -7.55 -2.92
CA LEU A 124 -9.91 -6.93 -4.25
C LEU A 124 -9.03 -5.66 -4.24
N ALA A 125 -9.08 -4.89 -3.16
CA ALA A 125 -8.14 -3.80 -2.92
C ALA A 125 -6.70 -4.30 -2.77
N ASP A 126 -6.50 -5.50 -2.20
CA ASP A 126 -5.20 -6.15 -2.08
C ASP A 126 -4.66 -6.60 -3.44
N GLN A 127 -5.49 -7.18 -4.31
CA GLN A 127 -5.14 -7.47 -5.71
C GLN A 127 -4.81 -6.23 -6.53
N ALA A 128 -5.53 -5.12 -6.27
CA ALA A 128 -5.28 -3.85 -6.94
C ALA A 128 -4.05 -3.09 -6.39
N SER A 129 -3.50 -3.51 -5.26
CA SER A 129 -2.34 -2.87 -4.64
C SER A 129 -1.01 -3.31 -5.27
N VAL A 130 -0.06 -2.38 -5.32
CA VAL A 130 1.23 -2.54 -6.01
C VAL A 130 2.33 -2.00 -5.11
N GLU A 131 3.48 -2.68 -5.04
CA GLU A 131 4.65 -2.19 -4.31
C GLU A 131 5.13 -0.87 -4.97
N GLY A 132 5.15 0.23 -4.22
CA GLY A 132 5.47 1.57 -4.74
C GLY A 132 4.25 2.40 -5.14
N THR A 133 3.03 1.91 -4.92
CA THR A 133 1.79 2.59 -5.33
C THR A 133 0.87 2.91 -4.15
N PHE A 134 0.30 4.11 -4.16
CA PHE A 134 -0.87 4.44 -3.33
C PHE A 134 -2.15 4.19 -4.11
N LEU A 135 -3.02 3.33 -3.60
CA LEU A 135 -4.35 3.12 -4.18
C LEU A 135 -5.40 3.74 -3.25
N LEU A 136 -6.22 4.62 -3.81
CA LEU A 136 -7.44 5.10 -3.17
C LEU A 136 -8.63 4.81 -4.09
N ALA A 137 -9.52 3.94 -3.64
CA ALA A 137 -10.67 3.48 -4.39
C ALA A 137 -11.98 3.92 -3.72
N ALA A 138 -12.96 4.30 -4.51
CA ALA A 138 -14.34 4.40 -4.05
C ALA A 138 -14.83 3.00 -3.62
N ALA A 139 -15.53 2.92 -2.47
CA ALA A 139 -16.23 1.68 -2.11
C ALA A 139 -17.61 1.63 -2.77
N ALA A 140 -18.16 0.44 -2.97
CA ALA A 140 -19.45 0.25 -3.61
C ALA A 140 -20.41 -0.59 -2.77
N GLU A 141 -21.70 -0.29 -2.94
CA GLU A 141 -22.77 -1.31 -2.90
C GLU A 141 -23.75 -1.21 -4.09
N THR A 142 -23.95 -0.05 -4.75
CA THR A 142 -24.86 0.03 -5.91
C THR A 142 -24.46 1.04 -7.00
N ARG A 143 -24.92 0.77 -8.24
CA ARG A 143 -24.74 1.56 -9.46
C ARG A 143 -25.26 3.01 -9.34
N THR A 144 -26.20 3.25 -8.42
CA THR A 144 -26.86 4.54 -8.17
C THR A 144 -26.00 5.50 -7.34
N ALA A 145 -24.95 5.00 -6.67
CA ALA A 145 -24.11 5.80 -5.77
C ALA A 145 -22.87 6.43 -6.44
N LEU A 146 -22.60 6.13 -7.72
CA LEU A 146 -21.49 6.73 -8.44
C LEU A 146 -21.73 8.23 -8.57
N ALA A 147 -22.77 8.69 -9.26
CA ALA A 147 -23.17 10.09 -9.32
C ALA A 147 -24.62 10.24 -8.81
N PRO A 148 -24.84 10.81 -7.61
CA PRO A 148 -26.18 11.03 -7.10
C PRO A 148 -27.02 11.86 -8.07
N PRO A 149 -28.33 11.59 -8.20
CA PRO A 149 -29.20 12.38 -9.07
C PRO A 149 -29.12 13.88 -8.76
N GLY A 150 -28.81 14.68 -9.77
CA GLY A 150 -28.69 16.14 -9.64
C GLY A 150 -27.31 16.64 -9.19
N GLU A 151 -26.36 15.76 -8.89
CA GLU A 151 -24.97 16.18 -8.59
C GLU A 151 -24.09 16.20 -9.85
N PRO A 152 -23.19 17.21 -9.97
CA PRO A 152 -22.33 17.35 -11.13
C PRO A 152 -21.20 16.29 -11.19
N PHE A 153 -20.90 15.66 -10.05
CA PHE A 153 -19.78 14.74 -9.88
C PHE A 153 -20.20 13.46 -9.19
N THR A 154 -19.31 12.46 -9.22
CA THR A 154 -19.47 11.29 -8.37
C THR A 154 -19.34 11.65 -6.89
N ALA A 155 -19.86 10.82 -5.99
CA ALA A 155 -19.70 11.03 -4.55
C ALA A 155 -18.22 11.13 -4.15
N PHE A 156 -17.40 10.23 -4.67
CA PHE A 156 -15.95 10.20 -4.41
C PHE A 156 -15.26 11.45 -4.96
N THR A 157 -15.47 11.79 -6.24
CA THR A 157 -14.78 12.92 -6.87
C THR A 157 -15.30 14.26 -6.39
N GLY A 158 -16.59 14.37 -6.12
CA GLY A 158 -17.19 15.55 -5.51
C GLY A 158 -16.54 15.85 -4.17
N GLU A 159 -16.35 14.84 -3.31
CA GLU A 159 -15.66 15.01 -2.03
C GLU A 159 -14.19 15.37 -2.21
N LEU A 160 -13.46 14.69 -3.10
CA LEU A 160 -12.06 14.99 -3.38
C LEU A 160 -11.89 16.45 -3.86
N LEU A 161 -12.72 16.89 -4.81
CA LEU A 161 -12.69 18.25 -5.32
C LEU A 161 -13.09 19.29 -4.26
N ASP A 162 -14.03 18.97 -3.36
CA ASP A 162 -14.39 19.85 -2.26
C ASP A 162 -13.21 20.07 -1.32
N ILE A 163 -12.48 19.00 -0.99
CA ILE A 163 -11.27 19.07 -0.16
C ILE A 163 -10.17 19.85 -0.84
N LEU A 164 -9.91 19.62 -2.13
CA LEU A 164 -8.89 20.37 -2.87
C LEU A 164 -9.21 21.86 -2.95
N ARG A 165 -10.49 22.23 -3.02
CA ARG A 165 -10.93 23.64 -3.09
C ARG A 165 -10.95 24.31 -1.72
N ARG A 166 -11.63 23.69 -0.75
CA ARG A 166 -11.94 24.30 0.56
C ARG A 166 -10.95 23.94 1.64
N GLY A 167 -10.13 22.91 1.42
CA GLY A 167 -9.22 22.40 2.42
C GLY A 167 -9.91 21.58 3.51
N ILE A 168 -9.10 21.06 4.43
CA ILE A 168 -9.55 20.36 5.63
C ILE A 168 -9.41 21.33 6.81
N PRO A 169 -10.51 21.81 7.40
CA PRO A 169 -10.45 22.66 8.60
C PRO A 169 -9.71 21.95 9.74
N HIS A 170 -8.80 22.66 10.39
CA HIS A 170 -7.91 22.11 11.43
C HIS A 170 -7.06 20.90 10.95
N GLY A 171 -6.92 20.75 9.63
CA GLY A 171 -6.09 19.74 8.99
C GLY A 171 -4.62 20.16 8.86
N PRO A 172 -3.76 19.27 8.34
CA PRO A 172 -2.35 19.56 8.09
C PRO A 172 -2.16 20.67 7.04
N GLU A 173 -0.98 21.30 7.00
CA GLU A 173 -0.63 22.29 5.95
C GLU A 173 -0.67 21.68 4.54
N LEU A 174 -0.29 20.41 4.41
CA LEU A 174 -0.27 19.68 3.15
C LEU A 174 -1.40 18.67 3.08
N LEU A 175 -2.09 18.63 1.95
CA LEU A 175 -3.15 17.66 1.66
C LEU A 175 -2.55 16.31 1.22
N GLU A 176 -1.94 15.62 2.17
CA GLU A 176 -1.43 14.27 2.00
C GLU A 176 -2.55 13.27 1.71
N PHE A 177 -2.29 12.28 0.85
CA PHE A 177 -3.25 11.24 0.51
C PHE A 177 -3.84 10.49 1.72
N GLY A 178 -3.05 10.28 2.78
CA GLY A 178 -3.53 9.71 4.03
C GLY A 178 -4.52 10.62 4.77
N ALA A 179 -4.29 11.93 4.76
CA ALA A 179 -5.21 12.92 5.33
C ALA A 179 -6.49 13.04 4.50
N LEU A 180 -6.36 13.08 3.17
CA LEU A 180 -7.48 13.04 2.23
C LEU A 180 -8.36 11.82 2.47
N TYR A 181 -7.76 10.63 2.50
CA TYR A 181 -8.48 9.38 2.76
C TYR A 181 -9.27 9.41 4.08
N ARG A 182 -8.62 9.80 5.19
CA ARG A 182 -9.29 9.88 6.50
C ARG A 182 -10.48 10.85 6.48
N HIS A 183 -10.29 12.03 5.88
CA HIS A 183 -11.34 13.04 5.80
C HIS A 183 -12.49 12.59 4.91
N MET A 184 -12.20 12.08 3.71
CA MET A 184 -13.19 11.52 2.80
C MET A 184 -14.00 10.39 3.44
N ARG A 185 -13.35 9.50 4.19
CA ARG A 185 -14.05 8.42 4.92
C ARG A 185 -15.06 8.96 5.94
N ILE A 186 -14.67 9.96 6.72
CA ILE A 186 -15.56 10.54 7.74
C ILE A 186 -16.73 11.27 7.09
N ASN A 187 -16.45 12.13 6.10
CA ASN A 187 -17.48 12.95 5.47
C ASN A 187 -18.44 12.15 4.61
N LEU A 188 -17.95 11.18 3.84
CA LEU A 188 -18.81 10.33 3.03
C LEU A 188 -19.70 9.46 3.92
N ALA A 189 -19.16 8.89 5.00
CA ALA A 189 -19.97 8.16 5.98
C ALA A 189 -21.04 9.06 6.63
N ALA A 190 -20.69 10.29 7.04
CA ALA A 190 -21.63 11.25 7.61
C ALA A 190 -22.75 11.66 6.62
N LYS A 191 -22.46 11.64 5.32
CA LYS A 191 -23.42 11.89 4.23
C LYS A 191 -24.23 10.64 3.84
N GLY A 192 -24.07 9.52 4.54
CA GLY A 192 -24.71 8.24 4.20
C GLY A 192 -24.21 7.63 2.88
N ARG A 193 -22.98 7.96 2.48
CA ARG A 193 -22.34 7.50 1.24
C ARG A 193 -21.29 6.43 1.53
N PRO A 194 -20.95 5.57 0.54
CA PRO A 194 -19.91 4.57 0.71
C PRO A 194 -18.56 5.18 1.12
N ALA A 195 -17.97 4.67 2.19
CA ALA A 195 -16.66 5.12 2.66
C ALA A 195 -15.55 4.56 1.76
N PRO A 196 -14.63 5.36 1.22
CA PRO A 196 -13.58 4.89 0.33
C PRO A 196 -12.64 3.91 1.05
N GLN A 197 -11.89 3.17 0.24
CA GLN A 197 -10.85 2.25 0.69
C GLN A 197 -9.48 2.76 0.22
N ALA A 198 -8.47 2.64 1.07
CA ALA A 198 -7.10 2.94 0.71
C ALA A 198 -6.18 1.75 0.98
N ARG A 199 -5.14 1.63 0.17
CA ARG A 199 -3.98 0.75 0.39
C ARG A 199 -2.72 1.56 0.16
N ASP A 200 -1.87 1.60 1.18
CA ASP A 200 -0.54 2.19 1.10
C ASP A 200 0.50 1.07 1.15
N ARG A 201 1.21 0.88 0.03
CA ARG A 201 2.34 -0.04 -0.09
C ARG A 201 3.58 0.73 -0.55
N ASN A 202 3.95 1.83 0.14
CA ASN A 202 5.30 2.45 0.22
C ASN A 202 5.20 3.99 0.36
N THR A 203 4.82 4.49 1.54
CA THR A 203 4.82 5.94 1.88
C THR A 203 3.92 6.82 1.03
N GLY A 204 3.09 6.24 0.16
CA GLY A 204 2.27 7.01 -0.76
C GLY A 204 1.16 7.79 -0.06
N ALA A 205 0.81 7.43 1.18
CA ALA A 205 -0.07 8.22 2.02
C ALA A 205 0.52 9.59 2.42
N GLN A 206 1.84 9.78 2.35
CA GLN A 206 2.52 11.06 2.69
C GLN A 206 2.76 11.96 1.47
N LEU A 207 2.42 11.48 0.27
CA LEU A 207 2.45 12.31 -0.92
C LEU A 207 1.27 13.30 -0.87
N ALA A 208 1.57 14.59 -1.01
CA ALA A 208 0.59 15.66 -0.98
C ALA A 208 0.06 15.97 -2.38
N LEU A 209 -1.26 16.16 -2.51
CA LEU A 209 -1.89 16.70 -3.71
C LEU A 209 -1.79 18.23 -3.82
N GLY A 210 -1.46 18.90 -2.73
CA GLY A 210 -1.45 20.36 -2.67
C GLY A 210 -1.33 20.91 -1.26
N ARG A 211 -1.41 22.24 -1.15
CA ARG A 211 -1.55 22.94 0.13
C ARG A 211 -3.01 22.95 0.57
N ASN A 212 -3.22 22.82 1.87
CA ASN A 212 -4.54 22.90 2.47
C ASN A 212 -4.98 24.38 2.57
N SER A 213 -5.99 24.78 1.80
CA SER A 213 -6.50 26.16 1.81
C SER A 213 -7.19 26.56 3.13
N ALA A 214 -7.59 25.60 3.97
CA ALA A 214 -8.12 25.83 5.30
C ALA A 214 -7.06 25.75 6.42
N TYR A 215 -5.77 25.64 6.08
CA TYR A 215 -4.72 25.62 7.07
C TYR A 215 -4.60 26.97 7.77
N LEU A 216 -4.75 26.95 9.10
CA LEU A 216 -4.45 28.09 9.96
C LEU A 216 -3.17 27.76 10.72
N PRO A 217 -2.09 28.53 10.53
CA PRO A 217 -0.88 28.38 11.33
C PRO A 217 -1.24 28.54 12.79
N ALA A 218 -0.72 27.66 13.66
CA ALA A 218 -0.77 27.92 15.09
C ALA A 218 -0.12 29.29 15.33
N ALA A 219 -0.86 30.23 15.92
CA ALA A 219 -0.37 31.57 16.19
C ALA A 219 0.90 31.48 17.06
N GLY A 220 2.08 31.71 16.46
CA GLY A 220 3.35 31.68 17.18
C GLY A 220 4.60 31.25 16.41
N SER A 221 4.50 30.67 15.21
CA SER A 221 5.68 30.26 14.44
C SER A 221 6.00 31.25 13.32
N ALA A 222 6.82 32.26 13.60
CA ALA A 222 7.38 33.12 12.56
C ALA A 222 8.24 32.30 11.58
N PRO A 223 8.27 32.63 10.27
CA PRO A 223 9.03 31.88 9.29
C PRO A 223 10.52 32.20 9.42
N THR A 224 11.31 31.28 9.98
CA THR A 224 12.77 31.34 9.86
C THR A 224 13.14 30.99 8.43
N THR A 225 13.51 32.02 7.66
CA THR A 225 14.25 31.86 6.40
C THR A 225 15.57 31.15 6.69
N ALA A 226 15.65 29.86 6.37
CA ALA A 226 16.91 29.14 6.31
C ALA A 226 17.09 28.58 4.90
N ARG A 227 17.88 29.31 4.10
CA ARG A 227 18.55 28.75 2.93
C ARG A 227 19.61 27.76 3.41
N ASP A 228 19.70 26.65 2.68
CA ASP A 228 20.86 25.77 2.50
C ASP A 228 21.50 25.10 3.73
N ASN A 229 21.08 23.86 4.03
CA ASN A 229 22.00 22.76 4.37
C ASN A 229 21.33 21.35 4.19
N PRO A 230 21.69 20.52 3.19
CA PRO A 230 20.93 19.29 2.88
C PRO A 230 21.17 18.05 3.77
N THR A 231 21.97 18.11 4.85
CA THR A 231 22.36 16.88 5.58
C THR A 231 22.13 16.87 7.09
N ALA A 232 21.57 17.93 7.70
CA ALA A 232 21.27 17.96 9.13
C ALA A 232 19.81 18.34 9.37
N GLY A 233 18.95 17.36 9.69
CA GLY A 233 17.57 17.67 10.08
C GLY A 233 16.52 16.55 9.97
N ARG A 234 16.88 15.28 9.70
CA ARG A 234 15.89 14.20 9.78
C ARG A 234 15.74 13.73 11.23
N SER A 235 14.55 13.90 11.80
CA SER A 235 14.19 13.33 13.11
C SER A 235 13.86 11.85 12.94
N TRP A 236 14.84 10.98 13.21
CA TRP A 236 14.67 9.53 13.13
C TRP A 236 13.79 8.98 14.28
N PRO A 237 13.00 7.92 14.05
CA PRO A 237 12.23 7.26 15.11
C PRO A 237 13.15 6.75 16.24
N SER A 238 12.84 7.12 17.48
CA SER A 238 13.60 6.64 18.65
C SER A 238 13.19 5.22 19.03
N PRO A 239 14.14 4.30 19.23
CA PRO A 239 13.83 2.92 19.62
C PRO A 239 13.51 2.75 21.12
N SER A 240 13.74 3.78 21.94
CA SER A 240 13.67 3.72 23.42
C SER A 240 12.33 3.24 23.99
N GLY A 241 11.22 3.57 23.33
CA GLY A 241 9.86 3.20 23.73
C GLY A 241 9.39 1.82 23.27
N ILE A 242 10.16 1.10 22.46
CA ILE A 242 9.74 -0.18 21.88
C ILE A 242 9.76 -1.27 22.95
N ARG A 243 8.65 -1.98 23.14
CA ARG A 243 8.51 -3.05 24.14
C ARG A 243 8.12 -4.42 23.55
N THR A 244 7.72 -4.48 22.30
CA THR A 244 7.25 -5.71 21.65
C THR A 244 7.99 -5.98 20.34
N VAL A 245 8.02 -7.25 19.91
CA VAL A 245 8.58 -7.65 18.62
C VAL A 245 7.85 -7.00 17.45
N GLU A 246 6.52 -6.92 17.52
CA GLU A 246 5.69 -6.21 16.55
C GLU A 246 6.04 -4.72 16.49
N GLY A 247 6.17 -4.07 17.66
CA GLY A 247 6.56 -2.66 17.76
C GLY A 247 7.95 -2.39 17.17
N PHE A 248 8.87 -3.35 17.26
CA PHE A 248 10.19 -3.26 16.67
C PHE A 248 10.15 -3.22 15.13
N PHE A 249 9.39 -4.12 14.50
CA PHE A 249 9.26 -4.12 13.04
C PHE A 249 8.43 -2.95 12.50
N LYS A 250 7.43 -2.50 13.25
CA LYS A 250 6.70 -1.26 12.95
C LYS A 250 7.66 -0.07 12.92
N ALA A 251 8.48 0.09 13.96
CA ALA A 251 9.43 1.18 14.02
C ALA A 251 10.54 1.08 12.95
N LEU A 252 11.00 -0.14 12.59
CA LEU A 252 11.91 -0.31 11.45
C LEU A 252 11.27 0.13 10.13
N SER A 253 9.96 -0.09 9.99
CA SER A 253 9.19 0.39 8.84
C SER A 253 9.13 1.91 8.86
N ASP A 254 8.91 2.54 10.01
CA ASP A 254 8.94 4.00 10.19
C ASP A 254 10.33 4.60 9.88
N VAL A 255 11.42 3.89 10.15
CA VAL A 255 12.77 4.29 9.71
C VAL A 255 12.87 4.28 8.19
N ARG A 256 12.30 3.29 7.49
CA ARG A 256 12.25 3.29 6.02
C ARG A 256 11.47 4.47 5.49
N VAL A 257 10.34 4.74 6.15
CA VAL A 257 9.43 5.82 5.80
C VAL A 257 10.18 7.15 5.93
N THR A 258 10.86 7.36 7.05
CA THR A 258 11.68 8.55 7.32
C THR A 258 12.86 8.70 6.37
N SER A 259 13.43 7.58 5.89
CA SER A 259 14.51 7.61 4.89
C SER A 259 14.01 7.90 3.48
N GLY A 260 12.73 7.65 3.19
CA GLY A 260 12.14 7.80 1.86
C GLY A 260 12.64 6.76 0.86
N LEU A 261 13.28 5.68 1.32
CA LEU A 261 13.88 4.67 0.45
C LEU A 261 12.91 3.53 0.16
N THR A 262 12.79 3.13 -1.11
CA THR A 262 12.14 1.87 -1.50
C THR A 262 13.04 0.68 -1.15
N HIS A 263 12.48 -0.54 -1.11
CA HIS A 263 13.30 -1.75 -0.91
C HIS A 263 14.39 -1.90 -1.98
N GLN A 264 14.10 -1.49 -3.22
CA GLN A 264 15.06 -1.47 -4.32
C GLN A 264 16.15 -0.42 -4.11
N MET A 265 15.80 0.78 -3.64
CA MET A 265 16.78 1.82 -3.36
C MET A 265 17.67 1.47 -2.16
N VAL A 266 17.12 0.81 -1.12
CA VAL A 266 17.92 0.23 -0.04
C VAL A 266 18.88 -0.82 -0.59
N SER A 267 18.41 -1.68 -1.49
CA SER A 267 19.27 -2.68 -2.14
C SER A 267 20.40 -2.06 -2.94
N LEU A 268 20.10 -1.03 -3.73
CA LEU A 268 21.06 -0.31 -4.55
C LEU A 268 22.10 0.41 -3.67
N ARG A 269 21.65 1.15 -2.65
CA ARG A 269 22.53 1.87 -1.71
C ARG A 269 23.35 0.96 -0.81
N SER A 270 22.89 -0.26 -0.58
CA SER A 270 23.67 -1.28 0.14
C SER A 270 24.81 -1.88 -0.70
N GLY A 271 24.95 -1.51 -1.97
CA GLY A 271 25.91 -2.12 -2.90
C GLY A 271 25.61 -3.60 -3.15
N GLY A 272 24.33 -4.01 -3.09
CA GLY A 272 23.90 -5.41 -3.25
C GLY A 272 24.03 -6.28 -2.00
N ARG A 273 24.51 -5.75 -0.85
CA ARG A 273 24.64 -6.52 0.41
C ARG A 273 23.29 -6.92 1.00
N VAL A 274 22.22 -6.18 0.71
CA VAL A 274 20.86 -6.48 1.15
C VAL A 274 19.92 -6.41 -0.05
N SER A 275 19.44 -7.55 -0.56
CA SER A 275 18.50 -7.53 -1.69
C SER A 275 17.13 -6.94 -1.31
N ALA A 276 16.40 -6.39 -2.28
CA ALA A 276 15.05 -5.84 -2.04
C ALA A 276 14.11 -6.85 -1.38
N GLY A 277 14.13 -8.11 -1.82
CA GLY A 277 13.36 -9.20 -1.19
C GLY A 277 13.83 -9.58 0.22
N THR A 278 15.08 -9.25 0.58
CA THR A 278 15.59 -9.40 1.95
C THR A 278 15.09 -8.28 2.86
N VAL A 279 15.01 -7.04 2.36
CA VAL A 279 14.39 -5.92 3.08
C VAL A 279 12.91 -6.18 3.32
N SER A 280 12.18 -6.60 2.29
CA SER A 280 10.75 -6.96 2.42
C SER A 280 10.53 -8.08 3.44
N ARG A 281 11.33 -9.15 3.40
CA ARG A 281 11.26 -10.23 4.40
C ARG A 281 11.68 -9.77 5.80
N LEU A 282 12.54 -8.77 5.94
CA LEU A 282 12.92 -8.24 7.24
C LEU A 282 11.74 -7.51 7.89
N LEU A 283 11.05 -6.65 7.15
CA LEU A 283 9.98 -5.80 7.68
C LEU A 283 8.66 -6.54 7.94
N ASN A 284 8.42 -7.65 7.24
CA ASN A 284 7.19 -8.45 7.38
C ASN A 284 7.36 -9.69 8.28
N ARG A 285 8.41 -9.75 9.10
CA ARG A 285 8.67 -10.90 9.99
C ARG A 285 7.79 -10.85 11.25
N GLY A 286 7.35 -12.02 11.71
CA GLY A 286 6.72 -12.18 13.02
C GLY A 286 7.70 -12.44 14.17
N ASN A 287 8.96 -12.80 13.86
CA ASN A 287 9.98 -13.16 14.85
C ASN A 287 11.28 -12.39 14.62
N LEU A 288 11.96 -12.01 15.70
CA LEU A 288 13.23 -11.28 15.61
C LEU A 288 14.30 -12.09 14.87
N PRO A 289 15.13 -11.43 14.04
CA PRO A 289 16.29 -12.07 13.43
C PRO A 289 17.24 -12.60 14.52
N LYS A 290 17.84 -13.77 14.28
CA LYS A 290 18.89 -14.32 15.15
C LYS A 290 20.22 -13.56 15.04
N THR A 291 20.40 -12.77 13.99
CA THR A 291 21.62 -12.02 13.71
C THR A 291 21.30 -10.54 13.45
N TRP A 292 22.18 -9.65 13.91
CA TRP A 292 22.00 -8.19 13.77
C TRP A 292 22.35 -7.67 12.38
N GLN A 293 23.18 -8.40 11.62
CA GLN A 293 23.87 -7.91 10.43
C GLN A 293 22.94 -7.28 9.38
N THR A 294 21.81 -7.94 9.06
CA THR A 294 20.85 -7.41 8.06
C THR A 294 20.11 -6.18 8.58
N THR A 295 19.73 -6.17 9.86
CA THR A 295 19.03 -5.04 10.48
C THR A 295 19.93 -3.81 10.61
N GLY A 296 21.19 -4.01 11.05
CA GLY A 296 22.18 -2.95 11.13
C GLY A 296 22.49 -2.36 9.75
N ALA A 297 22.75 -3.20 8.76
CA ALA A 297 22.99 -2.75 7.38
C ALA A 297 21.79 -1.98 6.81
N TYR A 298 20.57 -2.43 7.09
CA TYR A 298 19.35 -1.73 6.70
C TYR A 298 19.24 -0.33 7.32
N LEU A 299 19.46 -0.20 8.64
CA LEU A 299 19.38 1.08 9.35
C LEU A 299 20.45 2.07 8.86
N SER A 300 21.70 1.60 8.69
CA SER A 300 22.79 2.41 8.17
C SER A 300 22.51 2.90 6.73
N VAL A 301 21.98 2.04 5.86
CA VAL A 301 21.59 2.42 4.49
C VAL A 301 20.44 3.43 4.48
N CYS A 302 19.52 3.33 5.44
CA CYS A 302 18.48 4.33 5.64
C CYS A 302 19.03 5.69 6.07
N GLY A 303 20.28 5.77 6.53
CA GLY A 303 20.91 7.02 6.98
C GLY A 303 20.70 7.29 8.47
N VAL A 304 20.33 6.27 9.26
CA VAL A 304 20.25 6.38 10.71
C VAL A 304 21.68 6.57 11.27
N PRO A 305 21.91 7.57 12.14
CA PRO A 305 23.22 7.81 12.75
C PRO A 305 23.71 6.58 13.53
N GLU A 306 25.02 6.32 13.50
CA GLU A 306 25.62 5.15 14.18
C GLU A 306 25.28 5.08 15.67
N THR A 307 25.18 6.23 16.34
CA THR A 307 24.77 6.32 17.76
C THR A 307 23.36 5.77 17.98
N GLN A 308 22.42 6.09 17.11
CA GLN A 308 21.06 5.53 17.17
C GLN A 308 21.04 4.06 16.75
N VAL A 309 21.83 3.65 15.75
CA VAL A 309 21.92 2.23 15.36
C VAL A 309 22.33 1.35 16.57
N ALA A 310 23.21 1.85 17.45
CA ALA A 310 23.56 1.17 18.69
C ALA A 310 22.37 1.04 19.67
N GLU A 311 21.54 2.08 19.81
CA GLU A 311 20.30 2.02 20.61
C GLU A 311 19.31 0.98 20.07
N TRP A 312 19.16 0.93 18.74
CA TRP A 312 18.33 -0.08 18.06
C TRP A 312 18.84 -1.50 18.33
N GLN A 313 20.16 -1.70 18.34
CA GLN A 313 20.78 -2.98 18.65
C GLN A 313 20.52 -3.40 20.11
N ALA A 314 20.59 -2.46 21.05
CA ALA A 314 20.30 -2.72 22.47
C ALA A 314 18.84 -3.18 22.67
N VAL A 315 17.88 -2.53 22.01
CA VAL A 315 16.47 -2.93 22.05
C VAL A 315 16.26 -4.32 21.44
N TRP A 316 16.90 -4.62 20.31
CA TRP A 316 16.84 -5.94 19.69
C TRP A 316 17.37 -7.03 20.61
N MET A 317 18.53 -6.82 21.26
CA MET A 317 19.11 -7.79 22.21
C MET A 317 18.18 -8.05 23.40
N ARG A 318 17.58 -7.00 23.96
CA ARG A 318 16.65 -7.13 25.08
C ARG A 318 15.42 -7.96 24.70
N LEU A 319 14.76 -7.65 23.58
CA LEU A 319 13.59 -8.39 23.11
C LEU A 319 13.93 -9.85 22.76
N LEU A 320 15.13 -10.09 22.23
CA LEU A 320 15.61 -11.46 21.96
C LEU A 320 15.80 -12.25 23.26
N ALA A 321 16.34 -11.63 24.31
CA ALA A 321 16.47 -12.26 25.62
C ALA A 321 15.10 -12.57 26.25
N GLU A 322 14.17 -11.61 26.24
CA GLU A 322 12.81 -11.76 26.77
C GLU A 322 12.06 -12.93 26.08
N THR A 323 12.11 -12.99 24.75
CA THR A 323 11.47 -14.09 23.99
C THR A 323 12.11 -15.46 24.24
N THR A 324 13.42 -15.52 24.51
CA THR A 324 14.07 -16.80 24.89
C THR A 324 13.69 -17.27 26.29
N VAL A 325 13.51 -16.34 27.25
CA VAL A 325 13.08 -16.66 28.62
C VAL A 325 11.63 -17.15 28.62
N GLU A 326 10.75 -16.49 27.87
CA GLU A 326 9.35 -16.88 27.73
C GLU A 326 9.21 -18.26 27.05
N ALA A 327 9.99 -18.52 26.00
CA ALA A 327 10.04 -19.83 25.35
C ALA A 327 10.61 -20.95 26.24
N ALA A 328 11.49 -20.63 27.19
CA ALA A 328 12.03 -21.58 28.16
C ALA A 328 11.03 -21.88 29.29
N ALA A 329 10.25 -20.87 29.72
CA ALA A 329 9.21 -21.02 30.76
C ALA A 329 8.00 -21.86 30.29
N VAL A 330 7.70 -21.87 28.98
CA VAL A 330 6.56 -22.60 28.40
C VAL A 330 6.88 -24.08 28.10
N ARG A 331 8.13 -24.54 28.26
CA ARG A 331 8.46 -25.97 28.08
C ARG A 331 8.00 -26.79 29.30
N PRO A 332 7.06 -27.75 29.16
CA PRO A 332 6.71 -28.63 30.26
C PRO A 332 7.90 -29.52 30.61
N SER A 333 8.22 -29.59 31.90
CA SER A 333 9.26 -30.45 32.47
C SER A 333 8.88 -31.93 32.29
N ASN A 334 9.14 -32.50 31.12
CA ASN A 334 9.09 -33.94 30.91
C ASN A 334 10.37 -34.60 31.42
N SER A 335 10.57 -34.59 32.75
CA SER A 335 11.43 -35.54 33.42
C SER A 335 10.64 -36.85 33.60
N ARG A 336 10.76 -37.79 32.67
CA ARG A 336 10.41 -39.19 32.94
C ARG A 336 11.64 -39.93 33.50
N PRO A 337 11.51 -40.71 34.58
CA PRO A 337 12.62 -41.45 35.15
C PRO A 337 13.05 -42.59 34.22
N SER A 338 14.35 -42.85 34.17
CA SER A 338 14.95 -43.94 33.42
C SER A 338 14.47 -45.30 33.93
N GLN A 339 13.53 -45.92 33.23
CA GLN A 339 13.29 -47.36 33.35
C GLN A 339 14.21 -48.09 32.35
N LYS A 340 15.22 -48.76 32.92
CA LYS A 340 16.04 -49.78 32.27
C LYS A 340 15.13 -50.75 31.51
N ARG A 341 15.27 -50.81 30.19
CA ARG A 341 14.76 -51.93 29.39
C ARG A 341 15.88 -52.93 29.17
N SER A 342 15.79 -54.01 29.93
CA SER A 342 16.40 -55.30 29.67
C SER A 342 16.12 -55.76 28.25
N SER A 343 17.16 -56.32 27.64
CA SER A 343 17.18 -57.02 26.38
C SER A 343 16.21 -58.20 26.35
N THR A 344 15.35 -58.27 25.34
CA THR A 344 14.97 -59.54 24.71
C THR A 344 14.66 -59.33 23.23
N LEU A 345 15.36 -60.14 22.44
CA LEU A 345 15.19 -60.41 21.03
C LEU A 345 13.81 -61.03 20.73
N LEU A 346 13.42 -60.98 19.46
CA LEU A 346 12.34 -61.71 18.78
C LEU A 346 10.96 -61.02 18.80
N GLU A 347 10.63 -60.32 17.71
CA GLU A 347 9.61 -60.78 16.74
C GLU A 347 9.37 -59.69 15.69
N ARG A 348 10.13 -59.79 14.59
CA ARG A 348 9.62 -59.42 13.27
C ARG A 348 8.61 -60.51 12.93
N TRP A 349 7.39 -60.15 12.54
CA TRP A 349 6.73 -60.69 11.35
C TRP A 349 5.53 -59.82 10.98
N ALA A 350 5.46 -59.57 9.68
CA ALA A 350 4.58 -58.64 9.02
C ALA A 350 3.28 -59.33 8.62
N GLY A 351 2.14 -58.74 9.00
CA GLY A 351 0.85 -58.99 8.35
C GLY A 351 0.46 -57.77 7.53
N ARG A 352 0.65 -57.82 6.21
CA ARG A 352 0.08 -56.84 5.27
C ARG A 352 -0.55 -57.55 4.08
N ALA A 353 -1.73 -57.02 3.74
CA ALA A 353 -2.40 -57.04 2.45
C ALA A 353 -3.20 -58.29 2.06
N SER A 354 -4.48 -58.21 2.45
CA SER A 354 -5.61 -58.83 1.77
C SER A 354 -5.91 -58.13 0.43
N ARG A 355 -6.48 -58.91 -0.50
CA ARG A 355 -7.28 -58.55 -1.69
C ARG A 355 -6.57 -58.13 -2.99
N ARG A 356 -6.60 -59.07 -3.94
CA ARG A 356 -7.13 -58.79 -5.29
C ARG A 356 -7.82 -60.04 -5.87
N ASN A 357 -9.06 -59.84 -6.32
CA ASN A 357 -9.89 -60.73 -7.17
C ASN A 357 -9.05 -61.37 -8.30
N GLY A 358 -9.27 -62.60 -8.75
CA GLY A 358 -10.54 -63.22 -9.13
C GLY A 358 -10.68 -63.17 -10.66
N ARG A 359 -10.24 -64.21 -11.37
CA ARG A 359 -10.80 -64.67 -12.65
C ARG A 359 -10.17 -66.00 -13.11
N SER A 360 -11.09 -66.91 -13.46
CA SER A 360 -10.97 -68.18 -14.18
C SER A 360 -10.37 -69.38 -13.47
#